data_AF-A0A7C5M8Y7-F1
#
_entry.id   AF-A0A7C5M8Y7-F1
#
_cell.length_a   1.000
_cell.length_b   1.000
_cell.length_c   1.000
_cell.angle_alpha   90.00
_cell.angle_beta   90.00
_cell.angle_gamma   90.00
#
_symmetry.space_group_name_H-M   'P 1'
#
loop_
_entity.id
_entity.type
_entity.pdbx_description
1 polymer ?
#
loop_
_entity_poly.entity_id
_entity_poly.type
_entity_poly.pdbx_seq_one_letter_code
_entity_poly.pdbx_strand_id
1 'polypeptide(L)'
;MKQERFETGRLLATLEKFAGQRLFVAVLGSPDPDGLASAWALKYLGAKVGARLDILMFEAVSRPENAALIRLLNLPCRQVTGRLPRVPYAGYALVDRQNPTLPVPHPPTLPLVVF
;
A
#
# COMPACT_ATOMS: atom_id res chain seq x y z
N MET A 1 -25.46 5.19 3.71
CA MET A 1 -25.85 4.36 2.53
C MET A 1 -25.54 4.97 1.17
N LYS A 2 -26.07 6.13 0.73
CA LYS A 2 -25.75 6.68 -0.63
C LYS A 2 -24.30 7.19 -0.76
N GLN A 3 -23.80 7.90 0.25
CA GLN A 3 -22.44 8.46 0.26
C GLN A 3 -21.36 7.36 0.28
N GLU A 4 -21.50 6.34 1.13
CA GLU A 4 -20.51 5.24 1.26
C GLU A 4 -20.35 4.44 -0.04
N ARG A 5 -21.45 4.24 -0.79
CA ARG A 5 -21.39 3.60 -2.12
C ARG A 5 -20.62 4.44 -3.14
N PHE A 6 -20.67 5.77 -3.02
CA PHE A 6 -19.95 6.69 -3.88
C PHE A 6 -18.44 6.69 -3.58
N GLU A 7 -18.05 6.72 -2.30
CA GLU A 7 -16.65 6.63 -1.87
C GLU A 7 -16.00 5.30 -2.28
N THR A 8 -16.73 4.19 -2.11
CA THR A 8 -16.25 2.85 -2.53
C THR A 8 -16.07 2.78 -4.05
N GLY A 9 -17.02 3.34 -4.81
CA GLY A 9 -16.91 3.42 -6.27
C GLY A 9 -15.72 4.26 -6.72
N ARG A 10 -15.43 5.37 -6.04
CA ARG A 10 -14.30 6.26 -6.35
C ARG A 10 -12.95 5.55 -6.13
N LEU A 11 -12.79 4.84 -5.02
CA LEU A 11 -11.61 4.02 -4.74
C LEU A 11 -11.36 3.00 -5.86
N LEU A 12 -12.38 2.21 -6.21
CA LEU A 12 -12.27 1.17 -7.23
C LEU A 12 -11.97 1.77 -8.62
N ALA A 13 -12.67 2.84 -9.00
CA ALA A 13 -12.45 3.53 -10.27
C ALA A 13 -11.04 4.14 -10.36
N THR A 14 -10.48 4.64 -9.26
CA THR A 14 -9.10 5.13 -9.22
C THR A 14 -8.11 3.99 -9.40
N LEU A 15 -8.30 2.85 -8.73
CA LEU A 15 -7.44 1.68 -8.89
C LEU A 15 -7.51 1.10 -10.32
N GLU A 16 -8.69 1.09 -10.93
CA GLU A 16 -8.92 0.59 -12.29
C GLU A 16 -8.11 1.35 -13.35
N LYS A 17 -7.83 2.64 -13.15
CA LYS A 17 -6.93 3.43 -14.03
C LYS A 17 -5.51 2.84 -14.12
N PHE A 18 -5.12 2.00 -13.16
CA PHE A 18 -3.85 1.31 -13.11
C PHE A 18 -3.96 -0.19 -13.46
N ALA A 19 -5.05 -0.61 -14.10
CA ALA A 19 -5.19 -1.98 -14.59
C ALA A 19 -4.00 -2.38 -15.49
N GLY A 20 -3.46 -3.58 -15.26
CA GLY A 20 -2.24 -4.08 -15.94
C GLY A 20 -0.92 -3.48 -15.43
N GLN A 21 -0.97 -2.43 -14.61
CA GLN A 21 0.19 -1.78 -14.03
C GLN A 21 0.44 -2.27 -12.60
N ARG A 22 1.60 -1.88 -12.06
CA ARG A 22 1.99 -2.20 -10.69
C ARG A 22 2.11 -0.94 -9.86
N LEU A 23 1.47 -0.95 -8.70
CA LEU A 23 1.55 0.04 -7.65
C LEU A 23 2.22 -0.58 -6.42
N PHE A 24 2.52 0.24 -5.42
CA PHE A 24 2.74 -0.26 -4.08
C PHE A 24 1.94 0.52 -3.04
N VAL A 25 1.65 -0.12 -1.92
CA VAL A 25 1.14 0.53 -0.71
C VAL A 25 2.31 0.76 0.22
N ALA A 26 2.53 2.00 0.61
CA ALA A 26 3.55 2.39 1.58
C ALA A 26 2.97 2.33 2.99
N VAL A 27 3.56 1.48 3.83
CA VAL A 27 3.32 1.44 5.28
C VAL A 27 4.46 2.21 5.95
N LEU A 28 4.14 3.40 6.47
CA LEU A 28 5.08 4.33 7.09
C LEU A 28 4.96 4.29 8.62
N GLY A 29 6.07 4.45 9.34
CA GLY A 29 6.13 4.12 10.75
C GLY A 29 6.33 2.62 10.98
N SER A 30 6.59 2.24 12.23
CA SER A 30 6.51 0.84 12.66
C SER A 30 5.14 0.26 12.27
N PRO A 31 5.09 -0.80 11.44
CA PRO A 31 3.83 -1.41 11.03
C PRO A 31 3.01 -1.91 12.22
N ASP A 32 1.72 -1.59 12.19
CA ASP A 32 0.71 -2.05 13.14
C ASP A 32 -0.42 -2.81 12.41
N PRO A 33 -1.32 -3.48 13.15
CA PRO A 33 -2.36 -4.29 12.54
C PRO A 33 -3.26 -3.50 11.58
N ASP A 34 -3.56 -2.23 11.88
CA ASP A 34 -4.47 -1.41 11.08
C ASP A 34 -3.85 -0.99 9.75
N GLY A 35 -2.59 -0.54 9.77
CA GLY A 35 -1.84 -0.23 8.54
C GLY A 35 -1.62 -1.47 7.68
N LEU A 36 -1.28 -2.61 8.29
CA LEU A 36 -1.07 -3.88 7.58
C LEU A 36 -2.37 -4.42 6.97
N ALA A 37 -3.47 -4.43 7.72
CA ALA A 37 -4.76 -4.87 7.26
C ALA A 37 -5.29 -3.97 6.13
N SER A 38 -5.16 -2.65 6.28
CA SER A 38 -5.56 -1.69 5.25
C SER A 38 -4.75 -1.87 3.96
N ALA A 39 -3.43 -2.06 4.06
CA ALA A 39 -2.58 -2.31 2.90
C ALA A 39 -2.95 -3.62 2.19
N TRP A 40 -3.27 -4.66 2.96
CA TRP A 40 -3.67 -5.95 2.41
C TRP A 40 -5.05 -5.89 1.76
N ALA A 41 -6.00 -5.20 2.37
CA ALA A 41 -7.32 -4.93 1.80
C ALA A 41 -7.19 -4.17 0.48
N LEU A 42 -6.37 -3.12 0.43
CA LEU A 42 -6.15 -2.34 -0.78
C LEU A 42 -5.52 -3.19 -1.90
N LYS A 43 -4.55 -4.04 -1.55
CA LYS A 43 -3.98 -5.04 -2.48
C LYS A 43 -5.05 -5.97 -3.03
N TYR A 44 -5.93 -6.47 -2.18
CA TYR A 44 -7.04 -7.35 -2.58
C TYR A 44 -8.00 -6.64 -3.53
N LEU A 45 -8.39 -5.39 -3.22
CA LEU A 45 -9.27 -4.59 -4.06
C LEU A 45 -8.64 -4.25 -5.41
N GLY A 46 -7.36 -3.87 -5.44
CA GLY A 46 -6.62 -3.61 -6.67
C GLY A 46 -6.64 -4.82 -7.59
N ALA A 47 -6.43 -6.02 -7.04
CA ALA A 47 -6.47 -7.26 -7.81
C ALA A 47 -7.84 -7.52 -8.47
N LYS A 48 -8.95 -7.08 -7.85
CA LYS A 48 -10.31 -7.21 -8.42
C LYS A 48 -10.52 -6.34 -9.66
N VAL A 49 -9.78 -5.25 -9.78
CA VAL A 49 -9.86 -4.30 -10.91
C VAL A 49 -8.61 -4.32 -11.79
N GLY A 50 -7.78 -5.37 -11.68
CA GLY A 50 -6.63 -5.60 -12.54
C GLY A 50 -5.35 -4.84 -12.19
N ALA A 51 -5.33 -4.07 -11.10
CA ALA A 51 -4.13 -3.39 -10.60
C ALA A 51 -3.32 -4.32 -9.67
N ARG A 52 -1.99 -4.35 -9.84
CA ARG A 52 -1.11 -5.16 -8.99
C ARG A 52 -0.50 -4.28 -7.91
N LEU A 53 -0.70 -4.61 -6.63
CA LEU A 53 -0.12 -3.84 -5.52
C LEU A 53 0.87 -4.69 -4.73
N ASP A 54 2.07 -4.17 -4.49
CA ASP A 54 3.00 -4.69 -3.49
C ASP A 54 2.82 -3.93 -2.16
N ILE A 55 3.04 -4.58 -1.02
CA ILE A 55 3.00 -3.91 0.29
C ILE A 55 4.44 -3.67 0.73
N LEU A 56 4.84 -2.41 0.86
CA LEU A 56 6.20 -2.00 1.24
C LEU A 56 6.20 -1.37 2.62
N MET A 57 6.97 -1.96 3.54
CA MET A 57 7.19 -1.45 4.89
C MET A 57 8.53 -0.72 4.93
N PHE A 58 8.54 0.50 5.46
CA PHE A 58 9.76 1.33 5.47
C PHE A 58 10.47 1.36 6.82
N GLU A 59 9.84 0.84 7.86
CA GLU A 59 10.43 0.66 9.18
C GLU A 59 10.28 -0.79 9.64
N ALA A 60 11.09 -1.18 10.62
CA ALA A 60 10.97 -2.48 11.25
C ALA A 60 9.70 -2.53 12.11
N VAL A 61 9.15 -3.73 12.25
CA VAL A 61 8.03 -3.99 13.15
C VAL A 61 8.53 -3.93 14.59
N SER A 62 8.09 -2.93 15.35
CA SER A 62 8.57 -2.70 16.72
C SER A 62 8.01 -3.69 17.74
N ARG A 63 6.79 -4.19 17.53
CA ARG A 63 6.06 -5.05 18.47
C ARG A 63 6.09 -6.53 18.06
N PRO A 64 6.46 -7.46 18.95
CA PRO A 64 6.47 -8.89 18.65
C PRO A 64 5.13 -9.44 18.17
N GLU A 65 4.01 -8.93 18.71
CA GLU A 65 2.66 -9.34 18.36
C GLU A 65 2.34 -9.00 16.89
N ASN A 66 2.75 -7.82 16.43
CA ASN A 66 2.59 -7.40 15.04
C ASN A 66 3.48 -8.23 14.10
N ALA A 67 4.68 -8.61 14.55
CA ALA A 67 5.55 -9.50 13.79
C ALA A 67 4.96 -10.93 13.72
N ALA A 68 4.33 -11.40 14.80
CA ALA A 68 3.60 -12.66 14.81
C ALA A 68 2.40 -12.62 13.86
N LEU A 69 1.63 -11.52 13.81
CA LEU A 69 0.53 -11.33 12.86
C LEU A 69 1.01 -11.51 11.41
N ILE A 70 2.10 -10.83 11.01
CA ILE A 70 2.68 -10.95 9.67
C ILE A 70 3.03 -12.41 9.35
N ARG A 71 3.68 -13.12 10.30
CA ARG A 71 4.11 -14.50 10.12
C ARG A 71 2.93 -15.47 10.06
N LEU A 72 2.00 -15.39 11.00
CA LEU A 72 0.86 -16.29 11.14
C LEU A 72 -0.10 -16.18 9.96
N LEU A 73 -0.32 -14.96 9.46
CA LEU A 73 -1.19 -14.72 8.30
C LEU A 73 -0.44 -14.76 6.97
N ASN A 74 0.88 -14.97 7.00
CA ASN A 74 1.76 -14.93 5.84
C ASN A 74 1.51 -13.68 4.97
N LEU A 75 1.49 -12.50 5.62
CA LEU A 75 1.16 -11.26 4.94
C LEU A 75 2.16 -10.97 3.81
N PRO A 76 1.69 -10.61 2.60
CA PRO A 76 2.55 -10.40 1.44
C PRO A 76 3.22 -9.01 1.46
N CYS A 77 3.91 -8.70 2.55
CA CYS A 77 4.63 -7.44 2.78
C CYS A 77 6.14 -7.62 2.66
N ARG A 78 6.82 -6.59 2.16
CA ARG A 78 8.27 -6.55 1.99
C ARG A 78 8.85 -5.36 2.71
N GLN A 79 9.86 -5.59 3.54
CA GLN A 79 10.63 -4.50 4.14
C GLN A 79 11.56 -3.86 3.10
N VAL A 80 11.58 -2.53 3.08
CA VAL A 80 12.44 -1.72 2.22
C VAL A 80 13.59 -1.16 3.05
N THR A 81 14.82 -1.40 2.60
CA THR A 81 16.04 -0.88 3.25
C THR A 81 16.79 0.03 2.28
N GLY A 82 16.67 1.34 2.45
CA GLY A 82 17.45 2.37 1.76
C GLY A 82 17.04 2.72 0.32
N ARG A 83 16.41 1.80 -0.43
CA ARG A 83 15.91 2.09 -1.79
C ARG A 83 14.70 1.25 -2.17
N LEU A 84 13.83 1.81 -2.99
CA LEU A 84 12.70 1.07 -3.57
C LEU A 84 13.18 -0.17 -4.37
N PRO A 85 12.36 -1.23 -4.44
CA PRO A 85 12.60 -2.35 -5.35
C PRO A 85 12.77 -1.86 -6.79
N ARG A 86 13.65 -2.53 -7.57
CA ARG A 86 13.84 -2.28 -9.01
C ARG A 86 12.69 -2.86 -9.81
N VAL A 87 11.51 -2.27 -9.65
CA VAL A 87 10.24 -2.66 -10.24
C VAL A 87 9.63 -1.39 -10.86
N PRO A 88 9.06 -1.47 -12.08
CA PRO A 88 8.43 -0.32 -12.72
C PRO A 88 7.07 -0.02 -12.06
N TYR A 89 7.10 0.66 -10.90
CA TYR A 89 5.89 1.12 -10.24
C TYR A 89 5.31 2.34 -10.96
N ALA A 90 4.02 2.29 -11.25
CA ALA A 90 3.25 3.38 -11.86
C ALA A 90 2.79 4.44 -10.83
N GLY A 91 2.93 4.15 -9.54
CA GLY A 91 2.51 5.03 -8.46
C GLY A 91 2.53 4.31 -7.11
N TYR A 92 2.18 5.04 -6.06
CA TYR A 92 2.07 4.48 -4.71
C TYR A 92 0.84 5.02 -3.98
N ALA A 93 0.33 4.24 -3.05
CA ALA A 93 -0.75 4.61 -2.15
C ALA A 93 -0.26 4.61 -0.70
N LEU A 94 -0.95 5.35 0.15
CA LEU A 94 -0.70 5.38 1.59
C LEU A 94 -1.93 4.89 2.34
N VAL A 95 -1.67 4.30 3.49
CA VAL A 95 -2.70 3.89 4.45
C VAL A 95 -2.28 4.38 5.83
N ASP A 96 -3.26 4.68 6.66
CA ASP A 96 -3.07 5.05 8.08
C ASP A 96 -2.18 6.29 8.34
N ARG A 97 -1.84 7.06 7.29
CA ARG A 97 -0.98 8.26 7.37
C ARG A 97 -1.39 9.29 6.33
N GLN A 98 -1.29 10.57 6.73
CA GLN A 98 -1.58 11.73 5.86
C GLN A 98 -0.32 12.31 5.19
N ASN A 99 0.86 12.16 5.80
CA ASN A 99 2.11 12.66 5.21
C ASN A 99 2.62 11.66 4.16
N PRO A 100 2.74 12.07 2.89
CA PRO A 100 3.13 11.16 1.81
C PRO A 100 4.64 11.01 1.59
N THR A 101 5.45 11.66 2.42
CA THR A 101 6.90 11.62 2.27
C THR A 101 7.44 10.21 2.46
N LEU A 102 8.00 9.63 1.40
CA LEU A 102 8.69 8.35 1.48
C LEU A 102 10.09 8.54 2.10
N PRO A 103 10.52 7.67 3.04
CA PRO A 103 11.82 7.76 3.70
C PRO A 103 12.97 7.22 2.85
N VAL A 104 12.77 7.09 1.54
CA VAL A 104 13.79 6.63 0.59
C VAL A 104 13.75 7.48 -0.69
N PRO A 105 14.87 7.59 -1.41
CA PRO A 105 14.90 8.22 -2.72
C PRO A 105 13.93 7.52 -3.69
N HIS A 106 13.17 8.32 -4.43
CA HIS A 106 12.21 7.86 -5.43
C HIS A 106 12.13 8.90 -6.57
N PRO A 107 11.71 8.49 -7.78
CA PRO A 107 11.55 9.42 -8.89
C PRO A 107 10.53 10.50 -8.54
N PRO A 108 10.78 11.79 -8.87
CA PRO A 108 9.81 12.87 -8.62
C PRO A 108 8.52 12.70 -9.44
N THR A 109 8.59 11.90 -10.51
CA THR A 109 7.46 11.57 -11.37
C THR A 109 6.59 10.44 -10.83
N LEU A 110 6.96 9.79 -9.72
CA LEU A 110 6.19 8.70 -9.14
C LEU A 110 4.95 9.28 -8.42
N PRO A 111 3.72 9.10 -8.94
CA PRO A 111 2.55 9.78 -8.41
C PRO A 111 2.05 9.10 -7.13
N LEU A 112 1.54 9.94 -6.21
CA LEU A 112 0.67 9.49 -5.13
C LEU A 112 -0.73 9.22 -5.70
N VAL A 113 -1.25 8.01 -5.46
CA VAL A 113 -2.60 7.61 -5.81
C VAL A 113 -3.54 8.03 -4.68
N VAL A 114 -4.48 8.92 -5.00
CA VAL A 114 -5.45 9.49 -4.06
C VAL A 114 -6.84 8.96 -4.37
N PHE A 115 -7.56 8.52 -3.33
CA PHE A 115 -8.82 7.79 -3.46
C PHE A 115 -10.05 8.60 -3.13
#